data_AF-A0A2X2IY15-F1
#
_entry.id   AF-A0A2X2IY15-F1
#
_cell.length_a   1.000
_cell.length_b   1.000
_cell.length_c   1.000
_cell.angle_alpha   90.00
_cell.angle_beta   90.00
_cell.angle_gamma   90.00
#
_symmetry.space_group_name_H-M   'P 1'
#
loop_
_entity.id
_entity.type
_entity.pdbx_description
1 polymer ?
#
loop_
_entity_poly.entity_id
_entity_poly.type
_entity_poly.pdbx_seq_one_letter_code
_entity_poly.pdbx_strand_id
1 'polypeptide(L)'
;MLNYWNARIYLKMGNKWYLLFSRINRDEHRKTFYRIADSPDGPWMICRDAEGHHETFDGLYLYAGKTASDGTTRYLSGWCSTGQTVNNNNELPWAGNLISHQLVQGTSGQLYPKIPEALNSKFNKEVAFEKLSSVGQVSESNKTYRLSAQSGGRSYALFNRNTSTVKMTMTIDASQSNQFGFSFGACDDPTEVYSIAFDLTSSNRWNMPALLMNKEARNGGGSKTALNFTPLTVPTNRIFNLKISIEKSICVVYVNDRVAFTNRIYKMDQNPWTIFVDQGIVTVNGLKVEKSS
;
A
#
# COMPACT_ATOMS: atom_id res chain seq x y z
N MET A 1 26.64 3.48 -17.02
CA MET A 1 26.93 2.40 -16.06
C MET A 1 25.78 2.28 -15.09
N LEU A 2 25.13 1.12 -15.02
CA LEU A 2 24.03 0.90 -14.09
C LEU A 2 24.60 0.58 -12.71
N ASN A 3 24.56 1.55 -11.80
CA ASN A 3 24.97 1.36 -10.41
C ASN A 3 23.88 0.53 -9.70
N TYR A 4 24.15 -0.75 -9.45
CA TYR A 4 23.31 -1.63 -8.62
C TYR A 4 24.14 -2.15 -7.46
N TRP A 5 23.50 -2.47 -6.33
CA TRP A 5 24.12 -3.41 -5.39
C TRP A 5 24.26 -4.77 -6.06
N ASN A 6 25.43 -5.41 -5.90
CA ASN A 6 25.81 -6.70 -6.51
C ASN A 6 24.96 -7.91 -6.08
N ALA A 7 23.84 -7.72 -5.38
CA ALA A 7 22.95 -8.80 -4.94
C ALA A 7 21.78 -8.95 -5.92
N ARG A 8 22.05 -9.51 -7.09
CA ARG A 8 21.02 -10.01 -8.00
C ARG A 8 20.51 -11.35 -7.48
N ILE A 9 19.20 -11.56 -7.51
CA ILE A 9 18.62 -12.88 -7.30
C ILE A 9 18.06 -13.39 -8.60
N TYR A 10 18.40 -14.63 -8.87
CA TYR A 10 17.96 -15.37 -10.01
C TYR A 10 17.08 -16.52 -9.54
N LEU A 11 15.88 -16.65 -10.10
CA LEU A 11 14.98 -17.73 -9.73
C LEU A 11 14.11 -18.18 -10.90
N LYS A 12 13.67 -19.44 -10.83
CA LYS A 12 12.59 -19.98 -11.65
C LYS A 12 11.31 -20.09 -10.81
N MET A 13 10.18 -19.75 -11.39
CA MET A 13 8.85 -20.02 -10.83
C MET A 13 7.92 -20.41 -11.98
N GLY A 14 7.28 -21.57 -11.89
CA GLY A 14 6.58 -22.16 -13.03
C GLY A 14 7.49 -22.28 -14.26
N ASN A 15 7.00 -21.80 -15.41
CA ASN A 15 7.74 -21.84 -16.68
C ASN A 15 8.52 -20.55 -16.99
N LYS A 16 8.62 -19.62 -16.03
CA LYS A 16 9.28 -18.31 -16.23
C LYS A 16 10.51 -18.17 -15.34
N TRP A 17 11.44 -17.35 -15.81
CA TRP A 17 12.66 -16.96 -15.10
C TRP A 17 12.58 -15.51 -14.66
N TYR A 18 13.17 -15.21 -13.51
CA TYR A 18 13.13 -13.90 -12.89
C TYR A 18 14.49 -13.45 -12.41
N LEU A 19 14.80 -12.18 -12.68
CA LEU A 19 15.98 -11.48 -12.19
C LEU A 19 15.52 -10.33 -11.30
N LEU A 20 15.76 -10.43 -9.99
CA LEU A 20 15.43 -9.42 -9.00
C LEU A 20 16.68 -8.59 -8.66
N PHE A 21 16.50 -7.28 -8.49
CA PHE A 21 17.54 -6.35 -8.09
C PHE A 21 16.95 -5.10 -7.44
N SER A 22 17.68 -4.47 -6.53
CA SER A 22 17.29 -3.18 -5.96
C SER A 22 18.12 -2.05 -6.58
N ARG A 23 17.44 -1.00 -7.04
CA ARG A 23 18.10 0.17 -7.65
C ARG A 23 18.70 1.06 -6.56
N ILE A 24 20.01 1.27 -6.58
CA ILE A 24 20.69 2.12 -5.59
C ILE A 24 20.51 3.62 -5.87
N ASN A 25 20.09 3.97 -7.09
CA ASN A 25 19.93 5.36 -7.48
C ASN A 25 19.10 6.10 -6.44
N ARG A 26 19.56 7.29 -6.06
CA ARG A 26 18.90 8.20 -5.11
C ARG A 26 17.74 8.95 -5.77
N ASP A 27 17.03 8.24 -6.65
CA ASP A 27 15.86 8.72 -7.34
C ASP A 27 14.60 8.21 -6.62
N GLU A 28 13.45 8.70 -7.07
CA GLU A 28 12.16 8.34 -6.50
C GLU A 28 11.70 6.93 -6.93
N HIS A 29 12.61 6.15 -7.53
CA HIS A 29 12.46 4.76 -7.91
C HIS A 29 13.47 3.86 -7.19
N ARG A 30 13.96 4.24 -6.01
CA ARG A 30 14.72 3.36 -5.12
C ARG A 30 13.84 2.23 -4.57
N LYS A 31 13.59 1.22 -5.40
CA LYS A 31 12.70 0.08 -5.14
C LYS A 31 13.41 -1.25 -5.45
N THR A 32 12.76 -2.34 -5.07
CA THR A 32 13.12 -3.68 -5.55
C THR A 32 12.36 -3.96 -6.85
N PHE A 33 13.12 -4.16 -7.92
CA PHE A 33 12.63 -4.45 -9.26
C PHE A 33 12.80 -5.92 -9.59
N TYR A 34 12.09 -6.34 -10.64
CA TYR A 34 12.39 -7.59 -11.32
C TYR A 34 12.26 -7.49 -12.85
N ARG A 35 12.88 -8.44 -13.53
CA ARG A 35 12.71 -8.72 -14.96
C ARG A 35 12.24 -10.15 -15.13
N ILE A 36 11.54 -10.41 -16.23
CA ILE A 36 10.99 -11.71 -16.58
C ILE A 36 11.57 -12.20 -17.91
N ALA A 37 11.79 -13.51 -18.04
CA ALA A 37 12.25 -14.16 -19.26
C ALA A 37 11.64 -15.57 -19.40
N ASP A 38 11.62 -16.09 -20.63
CA ASP A 38 11.22 -17.47 -20.95
C ASP A 38 12.38 -18.46 -20.87
N SER A 39 13.61 -17.97 -21.02
CA SER A 39 14.85 -18.75 -20.96
C SER A 39 15.72 -18.25 -19.83
N PRO A 40 16.57 -19.12 -19.25
CA PRO A 40 17.51 -18.70 -18.23
C PRO A 40 18.48 -17.59 -18.66
N ASP A 41 18.74 -17.48 -19.96
CA ASP A 41 19.70 -16.53 -20.54
C ASP A 41 19.04 -15.24 -21.05
N GLY A 42 17.73 -15.09 -20.88
CA GLY A 42 16.95 -13.96 -21.40
C GLY A 42 16.33 -14.23 -22.78
N PRO A 43 15.87 -13.18 -23.49
CA PRO A 43 15.99 -11.77 -23.15
C PRO A 43 15.21 -11.41 -21.88
N TRP A 44 15.81 -10.55 -21.05
CA TRP A 44 15.19 -10.03 -19.82
C TRP A 44 14.29 -8.85 -20.12
N MET A 45 13.00 -9.00 -19.87
CA MET A 45 11.99 -8.00 -20.21
C MET A 45 11.43 -7.31 -18.97
N ILE A 46 11.02 -6.05 -19.14
CA ILE A 46 10.17 -5.37 -18.15
C ILE A 46 8.85 -6.10 -18.11
N CYS A 47 8.46 -6.57 -16.93
CA CYS A 47 7.16 -7.20 -16.76
C CYS A 47 6.05 -6.15 -16.81
N ARG A 48 4.95 -6.49 -17.49
CA ARG A 48 3.79 -5.62 -17.70
C ARG A 48 2.52 -6.34 -17.29
N ASP A 49 1.54 -5.59 -16.82
CA ASP A 49 0.15 -6.03 -16.71
C ASP A 49 -0.73 -5.21 -17.67
N ALA A 50 -2.06 -5.35 -17.55
CA ALA A 50 -3.00 -4.65 -18.43
C ALA A 50 -2.94 -3.11 -18.28
N GLU A 51 -2.36 -2.60 -17.19
CA GLU A 51 -2.42 -1.18 -16.82
C GLU A 51 -1.04 -0.50 -16.85
N GLY A 52 0.03 -1.27 -17.07
CA GLY A 52 1.34 -0.71 -17.36
C GLY A 52 2.49 -1.57 -16.86
N HIS A 53 3.43 -0.93 -16.17
CA HIS A 53 4.62 -1.61 -15.65
C HIS A 53 4.27 -2.35 -14.36
N HIS A 54 4.49 -3.67 -14.34
CA HIS A 54 4.39 -4.50 -13.14
C HIS A 54 5.79 -4.99 -12.76
N GLU A 55 6.74 -4.08 -12.61
CA GLU A 55 8.16 -4.39 -12.47
C GLU A 55 8.71 -4.22 -11.05
N THR A 56 7.85 -3.86 -10.09
CA THR A 56 8.17 -3.70 -8.67
C THR A 56 7.17 -4.46 -7.82
N PHE A 57 7.55 -4.77 -6.58
CA PHE A 57 6.68 -5.50 -5.64
C PHE A 57 6.01 -4.61 -4.60
N ASP A 58 6.44 -3.36 -4.47
CA ASP A 58 5.99 -2.44 -3.41
C ASP A 58 6.38 -1.00 -3.80
N GLY A 59 6.06 -0.04 -2.95
CA GLY A 59 6.57 1.33 -2.97
C GLY A 59 8.04 1.44 -2.53
N LEU A 60 8.45 2.68 -2.30
CA LEU A 60 9.84 3.08 -2.00
C LEU A 60 10.35 2.55 -0.65
N TYR A 61 9.44 2.23 0.27
CA TYR A 61 9.82 1.98 1.66
C TYR A 61 10.31 0.56 1.86
N LEU A 62 9.92 -0.39 1.01
CA LEU A 62 10.45 -1.75 1.00
C LEU A 62 11.66 -1.85 0.05
N TYR A 63 12.84 -2.04 0.63
CA TYR A 63 14.10 -2.11 -0.12
C TYR A 63 14.91 -3.37 0.18
N ALA A 64 15.86 -3.68 -0.71
CA ALA A 64 16.71 -4.88 -0.67
C ALA A 64 15.91 -6.20 -0.62
N GLY A 65 14.76 -6.22 -1.31
CA GLY A 65 13.89 -7.38 -1.35
C GLY A 65 14.59 -8.58 -1.98
N LYS A 66 14.60 -9.69 -1.25
CA LYS A 66 15.13 -10.98 -1.68
C LYS A 66 14.08 -12.07 -1.51
N THR A 67 14.11 -13.10 -2.35
CA THR A 67 13.12 -14.16 -2.26
C THR A 67 13.69 -15.46 -1.73
N ALA A 68 12.88 -16.18 -0.97
CA ALA A 68 13.09 -17.57 -0.60
C ALA A 68 11.81 -18.36 -0.85
N SER A 69 11.93 -19.68 -0.96
CA SER A 69 10.77 -20.58 -1.08
C SER A 69 10.95 -21.78 -0.16
N ASP A 70 9.83 -22.23 0.41
CA ASP A 70 9.75 -23.48 1.18
C ASP A 70 9.43 -24.70 0.27
N GLY A 71 9.47 -24.53 -1.05
CA GLY A 71 9.09 -25.54 -2.04
C GLY A 71 7.63 -25.45 -2.49
N THR A 72 6.76 -24.79 -1.71
CA THR A 72 5.33 -24.60 -2.04
C THR A 72 4.99 -23.12 -2.24
N THR A 73 5.40 -22.29 -1.29
CA THR A 73 5.19 -20.85 -1.27
C THR A 73 6.51 -20.14 -1.50
N ARG A 74 6.45 -19.00 -2.19
CA ARG A 74 7.58 -18.10 -2.35
C ARG A 74 7.30 -16.80 -1.60
N TYR A 75 8.29 -16.33 -0.88
CA TYR A 75 8.23 -15.08 -0.13
C TYR A 75 9.23 -14.09 -0.70
N LEU A 76 8.89 -12.81 -0.68
CA LEU A 76 9.81 -11.69 -0.85
C LEU A 76 9.98 -11.01 0.49
N SER A 77 11.20 -10.87 0.96
CA SER A 77 11.53 -10.23 2.23
C SER A 77 12.53 -9.10 2.00
N GLY A 78 12.22 -7.92 2.52
CA GLY A 78 13.05 -6.73 2.47
C GLY A 78 12.92 -5.92 3.75
N TRP A 79 13.58 -4.77 3.83
CA TRP A 79 13.45 -3.88 4.98
C TRP A 79 12.58 -2.66 4.65
N CYS A 80 11.69 -2.32 5.57
CA CYS A 80 11.03 -1.02 5.64
C CYS A 80 11.96 -0.02 6.32
N SER A 81 12.29 1.08 5.63
CA SER A 81 13.14 2.14 6.19
C SER A 81 12.67 2.61 7.58
N THR A 82 13.61 3.00 8.44
CA THR A 82 13.31 3.74 9.68
C THR A 82 12.88 5.18 9.42
N GLY A 83 13.22 5.79 8.28
CA GLY A 83 12.77 7.15 7.99
C GLY A 83 11.34 7.19 7.46
N GLN A 84 10.63 8.26 7.80
CA GLN A 84 9.33 8.62 7.22
C GLN A 84 9.45 9.63 6.07
N THR A 85 10.61 10.26 5.92
CA THR A 85 10.93 11.18 4.83
C THR A 85 12.37 10.94 4.41
N VAL A 86 12.70 11.38 3.20
CA VAL A 86 14.08 11.41 2.74
C VAL A 86 14.91 12.41 3.55
N ASN A 87 16.21 12.16 3.67
CA ASN A 87 17.19 13.10 4.21
C ASN A 87 17.60 14.15 3.16
N ASN A 88 18.54 15.03 3.50
CA ASN A 88 19.04 16.08 2.61
C ASN A 88 19.73 15.57 1.33
N ASN A 89 20.05 14.26 1.25
CA ASN A 89 20.61 13.60 0.07
C ASN A 89 19.53 12.92 -0.79
N ASN A 90 18.25 13.19 -0.53
CA ASN A 90 17.10 12.53 -1.15
C ASN A 90 17.09 11.00 -0.93
N GLU A 91 17.55 10.55 0.24
CA GLU A 91 17.55 9.13 0.60
C GLU A 91 16.69 8.84 1.83
N LEU A 92 15.90 7.77 1.75
CA LEU A 92 15.38 7.13 2.96
C LEU A 92 16.55 6.54 3.77
N PRO A 93 16.55 6.70 5.10
CA PRO A 93 17.47 6.02 6.01
C PRO A 93 17.57 4.52 5.74
N TRP A 94 18.76 3.97 5.92
CA TRP A 94 19.01 2.56 5.65
C TRP A 94 18.52 1.67 6.78
N ALA A 95 18.05 0.47 6.40
CA ALA A 95 17.54 -0.56 7.30
C ALA A 95 16.27 -0.13 8.07
N GLY A 96 15.80 -1.03 8.93
CA GLY A 96 14.60 -0.85 9.73
C GLY A 96 13.91 -2.19 9.99
N ASN A 97 12.60 -2.25 9.75
CA ASN A 97 11.81 -3.44 10.08
C ASN A 97 11.77 -4.42 8.90
N LEU A 98 11.87 -5.71 9.19
CA LEU A 98 11.68 -6.75 8.19
C LEU A 98 10.21 -6.80 7.75
N ILE A 99 9.96 -6.77 6.45
CA ILE A 99 8.65 -6.96 5.85
C ILE A 99 8.74 -8.14 4.88
N SER A 100 7.74 -9.02 4.91
CA SER A 100 7.65 -10.15 4.00
C SER A 100 6.29 -10.21 3.32
N HIS A 101 6.31 -10.44 2.02
CA HIS A 101 5.13 -10.71 1.20
C HIS A 101 5.18 -12.13 0.68
N GLN A 102 4.02 -12.77 0.55
CA GLN A 102 3.88 -13.99 -0.24
C GLN A 102 3.71 -13.60 -1.71
N LEU A 103 4.43 -14.26 -2.61
CA LEU A 103 4.33 -14.03 -4.05
C LEU A 103 3.39 -15.05 -4.70
N VAL A 104 2.47 -14.56 -5.52
CA VAL A 104 1.58 -15.34 -6.37
C VAL A 104 1.95 -15.07 -7.82
N GLN A 105 2.15 -16.11 -8.62
CA GLN A 105 2.42 -15.98 -10.03
C GLN A 105 1.10 -15.84 -10.81
N GLY A 106 0.96 -14.73 -11.55
CA GLY A 106 -0.11 -14.53 -12.52
C GLY A 106 0.04 -15.40 -13.76
N THR A 107 -1.01 -15.50 -14.57
CA THR A 107 -1.06 -16.37 -15.76
C THR A 107 0.03 -16.09 -16.78
N SER A 108 0.43 -14.82 -16.95
CA SER A 108 1.51 -14.43 -17.86
C SER A 108 2.87 -14.29 -17.16
N GLY A 109 2.97 -14.72 -15.90
CA GLY A 109 4.18 -14.69 -15.10
C GLY A 109 4.41 -13.43 -14.28
N GLN A 110 3.45 -12.50 -14.19
CA GLN A 110 3.53 -11.41 -13.23
C GLN A 110 3.68 -11.95 -11.81
N LEU A 111 4.44 -11.27 -10.94
CA LEU A 111 4.56 -11.65 -9.54
C LEU A 111 3.76 -10.69 -8.67
N TYR A 112 2.67 -11.18 -8.10
CA TYR A 112 1.76 -10.41 -7.26
C TYR A 112 2.06 -10.62 -5.78
N PRO A 113 2.40 -9.55 -5.03
CA PRO A 113 2.56 -9.62 -3.58
C PRO A 113 1.19 -9.67 -2.89
N LYS A 114 1.06 -10.57 -1.92
CA LYS A 114 -0.04 -10.60 -0.96
C LYS A 114 0.47 -10.80 0.46
N ILE A 115 -0.40 -10.59 1.44
CA ILE A 115 -0.09 -10.90 2.84
C ILE A 115 0.29 -12.40 2.97
N PRO A 116 1.39 -12.76 3.67
CA PRO A 116 1.68 -14.15 3.97
C PRO A 116 0.54 -14.79 4.76
N GLU A 117 0.11 -15.99 4.39
CA GLU A 117 -1.03 -16.64 5.06
C GLU A 117 -0.78 -16.89 6.55
N ALA A 118 0.46 -17.23 6.91
CA ALA A 118 0.86 -17.38 8.30
C ALA A 118 0.72 -16.08 9.10
N LEU A 119 0.92 -14.90 8.48
CA LEU A 119 0.68 -13.62 9.12
C LEU A 119 -0.82 -13.29 9.15
N ASN A 120 -1.53 -13.51 8.04
CA ASN A 120 -2.97 -13.26 7.93
C ASN A 120 -3.77 -14.00 9.01
N SER A 121 -3.44 -15.28 9.24
CA SER A 121 -4.08 -16.17 10.21
C SER A 121 -3.77 -15.85 11.67
N LYS A 122 -2.73 -15.06 11.97
CA LYS A 122 -2.49 -14.57 13.34
C LYS A 122 -3.60 -13.62 13.78
N PHE A 123 -4.11 -12.81 12.87
CA PHE A 123 -5.22 -11.90 13.15
C PHE A 123 -6.54 -12.66 13.09
N ASN A 124 -6.96 -13.19 14.24
CA ASN A 124 -8.10 -14.10 14.37
C ASN A 124 -9.12 -13.68 15.43
N LYS A 125 -8.89 -12.55 16.11
CA LYS A 125 -9.78 -12.02 17.13
C LYS A 125 -10.29 -10.64 16.73
N GLU A 126 -11.58 -10.55 16.42
CA GLU A 126 -12.22 -9.27 16.13
C GLU A 126 -12.16 -8.33 17.33
N VAL A 127 -11.92 -7.05 17.06
CA VAL A 127 -11.83 -5.96 18.03
C VAL A 127 -12.91 -4.94 17.68
N ALA A 128 -13.63 -4.47 18.70
CA ALA A 128 -14.58 -3.39 18.53
C ALA A 128 -13.86 -2.10 18.14
N PHE A 129 -14.45 -1.37 17.20
CA PHE A 129 -14.02 -0.04 16.80
C PHE A 129 -15.27 0.85 16.70
N GLU A 130 -15.07 2.16 16.80
CA GLU A 130 -16.13 3.15 16.89
C GLU A 130 -15.83 4.32 15.97
N LYS A 131 -16.85 4.77 15.23
CA LYS A 131 -16.82 6.05 14.53
C LYS A 131 -17.09 7.17 15.54
N LEU A 132 -16.06 7.95 15.87
CA LEU A 132 -16.11 9.03 16.85
C LEU A 132 -16.83 10.28 16.32
N SER A 133 -16.58 10.62 15.05
CA SER A 133 -17.16 11.81 14.40
C SER A 133 -17.06 11.69 12.88
N SER A 134 -17.64 12.66 12.17
CA SER A 134 -17.52 12.75 10.72
C SER A 134 -17.60 14.19 10.23
N VAL A 135 -17.00 14.44 9.06
CA VAL A 135 -17.12 15.70 8.31
C VAL A 135 -17.74 15.40 6.94
N GLY A 136 -18.63 16.27 6.49
CA GLY A 136 -19.33 16.13 5.21
C GLY A 136 -20.45 15.09 5.26
N GLN A 137 -20.76 14.50 4.11
CA GLN A 137 -21.87 13.54 3.96
C GLN A 137 -21.38 12.12 4.23
N VAL A 138 -21.63 11.63 5.46
CA VAL A 138 -21.26 10.29 5.91
C VAL A 138 -22.48 9.61 6.51
N SER A 139 -22.80 8.42 6.03
CA SER A 139 -23.82 7.55 6.62
C SER A 139 -23.22 6.20 7.00
N GLU A 140 -23.74 5.60 8.07
CA GLU A 140 -23.26 4.35 8.63
C GLU A 140 -24.44 3.41 8.88
N SER A 141 -24.30 2.15 8.47
CA SER A 141 -25.22 1.08 8.81
C SER A 141 -24.49 -0.25 8.79
N ASN A 142 -24.55 -1.05 9.86
CA ASN A 142 -23.99 -2.40 9.91
C ASN A 142 -22.53 -2.51 9.40
N LYS A 143 -21.61 -1.71 9.97
CA LYS A 143 -20.18 -1.65 9.55
C LYS A 143 -19.97 -1.31 8.07
N THR A 144 -20.97 -0.68 7.45
CA THR A 144 -20.92 -0.12 6.12
C THR A 144 -20.93 1.39 6.23
N TYR A 145 -19.98 2.04 5.57
CA TYR A 145 -19.78 3.49 5.60
C TYR A 145 -19.89 4.03 4.18
N ARG A 146 -20.89 4.88 3.93
CA ARG A 146 -21.04 5.57 2.66
C ARG A 146 -20.67 7.03 2.83
N LEU A 147 -19.65 7.47 2.09
CA LEU A 147 -19.12 8.82 2.14
C LEU A 147 -19.25 9.47 0.77
N SER A 148 -19.71 10.73 0.73
CA SER A 148 -19.86 11.51 -0.50
C SER A 148 -19.18 12.86 -0.35
N ALA A 149 -18.39 13.27 -1.34
CA ALA A 149 -17.74 14.57 -1.39
C ALA A 149 -17.95 15.26 -2.74
N GLN A 150 -18.11 16.59 -2.69
CA GLN A 150 -18.07 17.44 -3.88
C GLN A 150 -16.62 17.75 -4.25
N SER A 151 -16.37 18.08 -5.51
CA SER A 151 -15.03 18.48 -5.97
C SER A 151 -14.48 19.63 -5.12
N GLY A 152 -13.26 19.48 -4.60
CA GLY A 152 -12.60 20.50 -3.77
C GLY A 152 -12.92 20.44 -2.27
N GLY A 153 -13.77 19.52 -1.82
CA GLY A 153 -14.03 19.25 -0.40
C GLY A 153 -13.78 17.78 -0.03
N ARG A 154 -13.40 17.52 1.22
CA ARG A 154 -13.23 16.15 1.75
C ARG A 154 -14.39 15.79 2.69
N SER A 155 -14.95 14.60 2.52
CA SER A 155 -15.79 13.95 3.53
C SER A 155 -15.00 12.85 4.19
N TYR A 156 -15.07 12.73 5.52
CA TYR A 156 -14.37 11.67 6.25
C TYR A 156 -15.13 11.19 7.48
N ALA A 157 -14.93 9.93 7.83
CA ALA A 157 -15.34 9.32 9.09
C ALA A 157 -14.09 9.13 9.97
N LEU A 158 -14.11 9.63 11.21
CA LEU A 158 -13.05 9.48 12.18
C LEU A 158 -13.32 8.28 13.09
N PHE A 159 -12.33 7.43 13.26
CA PHE A 159 -12.40 6.21 14.07
C PHE A 159 -11.44 6.28 15.26
N ASN A 160 -11.79 5.57 16.32
CA ASN A 160 -10.94 5.44 17.50
C ASN A 160 -9.57 4.83 17.18
N ARG A 161 -8.59 5.12 18.04
CA ARG A 161 -7.21 4.65 17.91
C ARG A 161 -7.10 3.13 18.02
N ASN A 162 -6.19 2.54 17.26
CA ASN A 162 -5.79 1.14 17.44
C ASN A 162 -4.74 1.07 18.56
N THR A 163 -5.03 0.32 19.62
CA THR A 163 -4.14 0.22 20.81
C THR A 163 -3.18 -0.98 20.75
N SER A 164 -3.27 -1.81 19.72
CA SER A 164 -2.45 -3.00 19.53
C SER A 164 -2.17 -3.22 18.03
N THR A 165 -1.34 -4.21 17.71
CA THR A 165 -1.14 -4.68 16.34
C THR A 165 -2.43 -5.26 15.80
N VAL A 166 -2.92 -4.70 14.68
CA VAL A 166 -4.21 -5.07 14.08
C VAL A 166 -4.09 -5.29 12.57
N LYS A 167 -5.01 -6.09 12.04
CA LYS A 167 -5.33 -6.20 10.62
C LYS A 167 -6.73 -5.64 10.42
N MET A 168 -6.88 -4.72 9.48
CA MET A 168 -8.18 -4.23 9.04
C MET A 168 -8.54 -4.89 7.70
N THR A 169 -9.77 -5.34 7.54
CA THR A 169 -10.28 -5.88 6.28
C THR A 169 -11.57 -5.19 5.89
N MET A 170 -11.77 -4.97 4.59
CA MET A 170 -12.95 -4.30 4.05
C MET A 170 -13.02 -4.46 2.52
N THR A 171 -14.20 -4.18 1.97
CA THR A 171 -14.40 -3.99 0.53
C THR A 171 -14.78 -2.54 0.26
N ILE A 172 -14.08 -1.86 -0.65
CA ILE A 172 -14.44 -0.50 -1.09
C ILE A 172 -15.06 -0.58 -2.47
N ASP A 173 -16.30 -0.13 -2.59
CA ASP A 173 -16.91 0.22 -3.87
C ASP A 173 -16.59 1.69 -4.17
N ALA A 174 -15.76 1.92 -5.18
CA ALA A 174 -15.39 3.24 -5.70
C ALA A 174 -15.85 3.43 -7.15
N SER A 175 -16.94 2.76 -7.56
CA SER A 175 -17.54 2.92 -8.89
C SER A 175 -17.88 4.38 -9.23
N GLN A 176 -18.09 5.22 -8.21
CA GLN A 176 -18.48 6.62 -8.33
C GLN A 176 -17.41 7.60 -7.80
N SER A 177 -16.15 7.18 -7.67
CA SER A 177 -15.04 8.03 -7.21
C SER A 177 -13.74 7.69 -7.93
N ASN A 178 -12.82 8.66 -7.98
CA ASN A 178 -11.43 8.41 -8.38
C ASN A 178 -10.42 8.70 -7.26
N GLN A 179 -10.86 9.31 -6.14
CA GLN A 179 -9.95 9.81 -5.10
C GLN A 179 -10.55 9.59 -3.70
N PHE A 180 -9.97 8.63 -2.98
CA PHE A 180 -10.42 8.19 -1.66
C PHE A 180 -9.28 7.54 -0.90
N GLY A 181 -9.50 7.16 0.36
CA GLY A 181 -8.49 6.40 1.10
C GLY A 181 -8.67 6.45 2.61
N PHE A 182 -7.53 6.34 3.29
CA PHE A 182 -7.45 6.34 4.74
C PHE A 182 -6.40 7.33 5.21
N SER A 183 -6.61 7.96 6.36
CA SER A 183 -5.59 8.81 6.98
C SER A 183 -5.26 8.34 8.40
N PHE A 184 -3.99 8.43 8.76
CA PHE A 184 -3.49 8.09 10.08
C PHE A 184 -2.90 9.32 10.78
N GLY A 185 -2.90 9.29 12.12
CA GLY A 185 -2.42 10.42 12.93
C GLY A 185 -3.43 11.55 13.07
N ALA A 186 -4.72 11.23 13.08
CA ALA A 186 -5.80 12.20 13.23
C ALA A 186 -6.04 12.59 14.71
N CYS A 187 -4.99 13.02 15.42
CA CYS A 187 -5.01 13.41 16.85
C CYS A 187 -5.65 14.78 17.13
N ASP A 188 -5.75 15.22 18.38
CA ASP A 188 -6.45 16.48 18.70
C ASP A 188 -5.70 17.75 18.25
N ASP A 189 -4.45 17.63 17.80
CA ASP A 189 -3.66 18.72 17.19
C ASP A 189 -3.72 18.64 15.63
N PRO A 190 -4.26 19.64 14.91
CA PRO A 190 -4.91 19.39 13.62
C PRO A 190 -4.09 19.72 12.34
N THR A 191 -2.77 19.93 12.39
CA THR A 191 -2.09 20.47 11.20
C THR A 191 -1.81 19.45 10.11
N GLU A 192 -1.57 18.18 10.45
CA GLU A 192 -1.19 17.17 9.44
C GLU A 192 -1.69 15.76 9.76
N VAL A 193 -2.00 15.03 8.71
CA VAL A 193 -2.25 13.59 8.70
C VAL A 193 -1.38 12.92 7.63
N TYR A 194 -1.25 11.60 7.73
CA TYR A 194 -0.58 10.79 6.72
C TYR A 194 -1.61 9.90 6.04
N SER A 195 -1.94 10.20 4.78
CA SER A 195 -2.94 9.45 4.04
C SER A 195 -2.33 8.37 3.16
N ILE A 196 -3.03 7.25 3.04
CA ILE A 196 -2.90 6.31 1.94
C ILE A 196 -4.06 6.58 0.99
N ALA A 197 -3.77 7.34 -0.07
CA ALA A 197 -4.74 7.75 -1.07
C ALA A 197 -4.73 6.80 -2.27
N PHE A 198 -5.91 6.35 -2.65
CA PHE A 198 -6.19 5.73 -3.94
C PHE A 198 -6.46 6.88 -4.91
N ASP A 199 -5.59 7.04 -5.90
CA ASP A 199 -5.81 7.93 -7.03
C ASP A 199 -5.97 7.08 -8.29
N LEU A 200 -7.21 6.94 -8.76
CA LEU A 200 -7.55 6.16 -9.95
C LEU A 200 -7.29 6.93 -11.25
N THR A 201 -6.80 8.17 -11.17
CA THR A 201 -6.51 9.00 -12.35
C THR A 201 -5.07 8.80 -12.83
N SER A 202 -4.80 9.24 -14.06
CA SER A 202 -3.45 9.41 -14.59
C SER A 202 -2.98 10.87 -14.54
N SER A 203 -3.63 11.71 -13.72
CA SER A 203 -3.33 13.15 -13.63
C SER A 203 -2.33 13.49 -12.52
N ASN A 204 -1.90 12.50 -11.74
CA ASN A 204 -0.80 12.65 -10.80
C ASN A 204 0.57 12.61 -11.49
N ARG A 205 1.60 12.95 -10.73
CA ARG A 205 3.01 13.00 -11.16
C ARG A 205 3.56 11.70 -11.78
N TRP A 206 2.91 10.55 -11.58
CA TRP A 206 3.33 9.25 -12.10
C TRP A 206 2.59 8.85 -13.38
N ASN A 207 1.64 9.66 -13.84
CA ASN A 207 0.85 9.45 -15.05
C ASN A 207 0.15 8.07 -15.11
N MET A 208 -0.22 7.51 -13.95
CA MET A 208 -0.91 6.24 -13.83
C MET A 208 -1.71 6.15 -12.53
N PRO A 209 -2.72 5.27 -12.46
CA PRO A 209 -3.39 4.95 -11.20
C PRO A 209 -2.41 4.48 -10.12
N ALA A 210 -2.65 4.94 -8.90
CA ALA A 210 -1.64 4.96 -7.86
C ALA A 210 -2.23 4.73 -6.46
N LEU A 211 -1.48 4.03 -5.63
CA LEU A 211 -1.52 4.28 -4.18
C LEU A 211 -0.43 5.29 -3.84
N LEU A 212 -0.81 6.35 -3.12
CA LEU A 212 0.07 7.43 -2.70
C LEU A 212 0.05 7.54 -1.19
N MET A 213 1.22 7.57 -0.56
CA MET A 213 1.32 8.02 0.82
C MET A 213 1.58 9.51 0.80
N ASN A 214 0.67 10.32 1.35
CA ASN A 214 0.83 11.76 1.40
C ASN A 214 0.94 12.24 2.84
N LYS A 215 1.75 13.28 3.04
CA LYS A 215 1.60 14.20 4.16
C LYS A 215 0.68 15.34 3.70
N GLU A 216 -0.41 15.58 4.43
CA GLU A 216 -1.39 16.60 4.07
C GLU A 216 -2.15 17.13 5.29
N ALA A 217 -2.88 18.24 5.12
CA ALA A 217 -3.79 18.75 6.15
C ALA A 217 -4.96 17.78 6.38
N ARG A 218 -5.43 17.67 7.63
CA ARG A 218 -6.50 16.71 8.00
C ARG A 218 -7.75 16.84 7.14
N ASN A 219 -8.24 18.06 7.00
CA ASN A 219 -9.52 18.35 6.37
C ASN A 219 -9.44 18.30 4.83
N GLY A 220 -8.32 17.85 4.27
CA GLY A 220 -8.03 18.02 2.85
C GLY A 220 -7.83 19.49 2.49
N GLY A 221 -7.67 19.76 1.21
CA GLY A 221 -7.31 21.08 0.70
C GLY A 221 -5.84 21.42 0.94
N GLY A 222 -5.29 22.33 0.13
CA GLY A 222 -3.88 22.69 0.17
C GLY A 222 -2.95 21.69 -0.52
N SER A 223 -1.64 21.95 -0.41
CA SER A 223 -0.62 21.11 -1.06
C SER A 223 -0.47 19.77 -0.35
N LYS A 224 -0.44 18.68 -1.12
CA LYS A 224 -0.13 17.33 -0.66
C LYS A 224 1.32 17.03 -0.99
N THR A 225 2.09 16.56 -0.01
CA THR A 225 3.45 16.09 -0.25
C THR A 225 3.44 14.57 -0.36
N ALA A 226 3.59 14.04 -1.58
CA ALA A 226 3.72 12.61 -1.82
C ALA A 226 5.08 12.10 -1.30
N LEU A 227 5.02 11.15 -0.35
CA LEU A 227 6.18 10.55 0.31
C LEU A 227 6.49 9.15 -0.21
N ASN A 228 5.46 8.42 -0.64
CA ASN A 228 5.58 7.06 -1.17
C ASN A 228 4.58 6.85 -2.31
N PHE A 229 4.87 5.89 -3.19
CA PHE A 229 4.03 5.57 -4.33
C PHE A 229 4.20 4.10 -4.75
N THR A 230 3.10 3.43 -5.09
CA THR A 230 3.11 2.22 -5.92
C THR A 230 2.01 2.27 -6.98
N PRO A 231 2.25 1.75 -8.20
CA PRO A 231 1.18 1.58 -9.18
C PRO A 231 0.02 0.76 -8.61
N LEU A 232 -1.19 1.08 -9.04
CA LEU A 232 -2.41 0.38 -8.64
C LEU A 232 -3.08 -0.21 -9.88
N THR A 233 -3.33 -1.52 -9.88
CA THR A 233 -4.23 -2.15 -10.86
C THR A 233 -5.69 -1.86 -10.47
N VAL A 234 -6.41 -1.11 -11.29
CA VAL A 234 -7.80 -0.70 -11.12
C VAL A 234 -8.75 -1.72 -11.77
N PRO A 235 -9.47 -2.54 -10.97
CA PRO A 235 -10.42 -3.49 -11.53
C PRO A 235 -11.56 -2.76 -12.26
N THR A 236 -12.09 -3.38 -13.32
CA THR A 236 -13.14 -2.79 -14.18
C THR A 236 -14.39 -2.37 -13.39
N ASN A 237 -14.76 -3.14 -12.36
CA ASN A 237 -15.89 -2.82 -11.48
C ASN A 237 -15.57 -1.78 -10.40
N ARG A 238 -14.30 -1.38 -10.26
CA ARG A 238 -13.79 -0.45 -9.23
C ARG A 238 -14.12 -0.88 -7.80
N ILE A 239 -14.19 -2.20 -7.58
CA ILE A 239 -14.34 -2.79 -6.25
C ILE A 239 -12.98 -3.29 -5.76
N PHE A 240 -12.56 -2.81 -4.60
CA PHE A 240 -11.26 -3.12 -4.00
C PHE A 240 -11.44 -3.91 -2.71
N ASN A 241 -10.84 -5.09 -2.64
CA ASN A 241 -10.73 -5.89 -1.42
C ASN A 241 -9.43 -5.53 -0.72
N LEU A 242 -9.50 -5.04 0.51
CA LEU A 242 -8.34 -4.55 1.24
C LEU A 242 -8.04 -5.43 2.45
N LYS A 243 -6.74 -5.59 2.70
CA LYS A 243 -6.18 -6.04 3.99
C LYS A 243 -5.11 -5.03 4.38
N ILE A 244 -5.23 -4.42 5.55
CA ILE A 244 -4.28 -3.42 6.06
C ILE A 244 -3.68 -3.95 7.36
N SER A 245 -2.39 -4.24 7.38
CA SER A 245 -1.67 -4.62 8.60
C SER A 245 -1.05 -3.38 9.24
N ILE A 246 -1.32 -3.19 10.54
CA ILE A 246 -0.81 -2.08 11.34
C ILE A 246 -0.05 -2.63 12.53
N GLU A 247 1.22 -2.26 12.63
CA GLU A 247 2.07 -2.56 13.78
C GLU A 247 2.89 -1.32 14.15
N LYS A 248 2.52 -0.66 15.25
CA LYS A 248 3.15 0.58 15.73
C LYS A 248 3.22 1.62 14.60
N SER A 249 4.37 1.83 13.97
CA SER A 249 4.59 2.77 12.87
C SER A 249 4.64 2.13 11.48
N ILE A 250 4.42 0.82 11.35
CA ILE A 250 4.35 0.11 10.07
C ILE A 250 2.90 -0.01 9.63
N CYS A 251 2.63 0.40 8.39
CA CYS A 251 1.37 0.16 7.70
C CYS A 251 1.65 -0.56 6.38
N VAL A 252 1.10 -1.76 6.19
CA VAL A 252 1.15 -2.47 4.90
C VAL A 252 -0.25 -2.63 4.36
N VAL A 253 -0.53 -1.99 3.23
CA VAL A 253 -1.82 -2.08 2.54
C VAL A 253 -1.72 -3.11 1.42
N TYR A 254 -2.58 -4.12 1.44
CA TYR A 254 -2.75 -5.07 0.36
C TYR A 254 -4.09 -4.82 -0.34
N VAL A 255 -4.06 -4.79 -1.68
CA VAL A 255 -5.24 -4.55 -2.50
C VAL A 255 -5.42 -5.69 -3.49
N ASN A 256 -6.60 -6.33 -3.46
CA ASN A 256 -7.00 -7.41 -4.37
C ASN A 256 -6.01 -8.59 -4.46
N ASP A 257 -5.21 -8.81 -3.42
CA ASP A 257 -4.07 -9.75 -3.41
C ASP A 257 -3.13 -9.59 -4.63
N ARG A 258 -3.01 -8.35 -5.14
CA ARG A 258 -2.21 -7.98 -6.32
C ARG A 258 -1.21 -6.86 -6.05
N VAL A 259 -1.55 -5.94 -5.16
CA VAL A 259 -0.71 -4.79 -4.83
C VAL A 259 -0.39 -4.85 -3.33
N ALA A 260 0.87 -4.60 -2.99
CA ALA A 260 1.32 -4.35 -1.64
C ALA A 260 1.89 -2.93 -1.56
N PHE A 261 1.65 -2.26 -0.44
CA PHE A 261 2.12 -0.91 -0.20
C PHE A 261 2.54 -0.73 1.26
N THR A 262 3.83 -0.96 1.50
CA THR A 262 4.51 -0.78 2.78
C THR A 262 4.81 0.69 3.00
N ASN A 263 4.48 1.17 4.20
CA ASN A 263 4.62 2.57 4.61
C ASN A 263 5.14 2.67 6.05
N ARG A 264 5.90 3.72 6.33
CA ARG A 264 6.31 4.14 7.68
C ARG A 264 5.51 5.36 8.10
N ILE A 265 4.68 5.23 9.13
CA ILE A 265 3.83 6.32 9.64
C ILE A 265 3.94 6.39 11.16
N TYR A 266 4.83 7.22 11.70
CA TYR A 266 5.05 7.37 13.14
C TYR A 266 3.81 7.88 13.88
N LYS A 267 3.06 8.80 13.28
CA LYS A 267 1.84 9.33 13.89
C LYS A 267 0.68 8.33 13.93
N MET A 268 0.78 7.15 13.32
CA MET A 268 -0.33 6.18 13.35
C MET A 268 -0.47 5.49 14.70
N ASP A 269 0.64 5.31 15.43
CA ASP A 269 0.63 4.56 16.68
C ASP A 269 -0.18 5.31 17.74
N GLN A 270 -1.09 4.60 18.40
CA GLN A 270 -1.99 5.11 19.44
C GLN A 270 -2.79 6.38 19.04
N ASN A 271 -3.05 6.60 17.75
CA ASN A 271 -3.81 7.76 17.28
C ASN A 271 -5.05 7.36 16.46
N PRO A 272 -6.09 8.21 16.43
CA PRO A 272 -7.24 8.03 15.56
C PRO A 272 -6.85 7.98 14.08
N TRP A 273 -7.73 7.36 13.29
CA TRP A 273 -7.58 7.22 11.84
C TRP A 273 -8.90 7.55 11.15
N THR A 274 -8.86 7.80 9.84
CA THR A 274 -10.05 8.13 9.06
C THR A 274 -10.21 7.26 7.83
N ILE A 275 -11.45 7.17 7.36
CA ILE A 275 -11.79 6.84 5.97
C ILE A 275 -12.23 8.14 5.31
N PHE A 276 -11.76 8.43 4.10
CA PHE A 276 -12.13 9.66 3.40
C PHE A 276 -12.45 9.45 1.92
N VAL A 277 -13.16 10.43 1.35
CA VAL A 277 -13.35 10.63 -0.08
C VAL A 277 -13.13 12.10 -0.42
N ASP A 278 -12.36 12.37 -1.47
CA ASP A 278 -12.05 13.73 -1.95
C ASP A 278 -12.93 14.14 -3.13
N GLN A 279 -13.51 13.17 -3.84
CA GLN A 279 -14.40 13.43 -4.97
C GLN A 279 -15.37 12.27 -5.18
N GLY A 280 -16.64 12.57 -5.39
CA GLY A 280 -17.63 11.57 -5.73
C GLY A 280 -18.03 10.75 -4.51
N ILE A 281 -18.30 9.46 -4.71
CA ILE A 281 -18.90 8.63 -3.68
C ILE A 281 -18.17 7.29 -3.55
N VAL A 282 -17.92 6.89 -2.30
CA VAL A 282 -17.39 5.57 -1.95
C VAL A 282 -18.26 4.89 -0.91
N THR A 283 -18.35 3.57 -1.00
CA THR A 283 -18.99 2.74 0.02
C THR A 283 -17.98 1.72 0.53
N VAL A 284 -17.65 1.80 1.81
CA VAL A 284 -16.81 0.81 2.50
C VAL A 284 -17.73 -0.20 3.17
N ASN A 285 -17.66 -1.45 2.75
CA ASN A 285 -18.50 -2.54 3.21
C ASN A 285 -17.70 -3.50 4.10
N GLY A 286 -18.36 -3.97 5.16
CA GLY A 286 -17.84 -5.05 6.00
C GLY A 286 -16.51 -4.73 6.66
N LEU A 287 -16.31 -3.49 7.11
CA LEU A 287 -15.10 -3.11 7.84
C LEU A 287 -14.96 -3.97 9.10
N LYS A 288 -13.84 -4.67 9.21
CA LYS A 288 -13.47 -5.45 10.40
C LYS A 288 -12.08 -5.07 10.86
N VAL A 289 -11.87 -5.06 12.17
CA VAL A 289 -10.57 -4.89 12.81
C VAL A 289 -10.30 -6.14 13.63
N GLU A 290 -9.16 -6.78 13.39
CA GLU A 290 -8.78 -8.04 14.04
C GLU A 290 -7.39 -7.87 14.65
N LYS A 291 -7.17 -8.39 15.87
CA LYS A 291 -5.84 -8.44 16.49
C LYS A 291 -5.30 -9.87 16.52
N SER A 292 -4.00 -9.99 16.76
CA SER A 292 -3.43 -11.29 17.12
C SER A 292 -3.99 -11.76 18.45
N SER A 293 -4.32 -13.05 18.53
CA SER A 293 -4.40 -13.79 19.79
C SER A 293 -3.08 -13.70 20.55
#